data_AF-A0A4D4KJP5-F1
#
_entry.id   AF-A0A4D4KJP5-F1
#
_cell.length_a   1.000
_cell.length_b   1.000
_cell.length_c   1.000
_cell.angle_alpha   90.00
_cell.angle_beta   90.00
_cell.angle_gamma   90.00
#
_symmetry.space_group_name_H-M   'P 1'
#
loop_
_entity.id
_entity.type
_entity.pdbx_description
1 polymer ?
#
loop_
_entity_poly.entity_id
_entity_poly.type
_entity_poly.pdbx_seq_one_letter_code
_entity_poly.pdbx_strand_id
1 'polypeptide(L)'
;MTALATQTYTVLGLASDVDDTDLFIAAVLLGPVTDQIEPLSTSEEHFTRWAEEIDAPDPDTAAALAYERCGITVPRPRPGETAGDYMQRVLKDSGIASYEDGHASAGCFWIVVVTPGGGEIWINGLDEQENLLHYPAAAHCGWLVCSYPEPGDTSIFSVLHEGGSTDLAADTADALKAIRAELEAQAATRPT
;
A
#
# COMPACT_ATOMS: atom_id res chain seq x y z
N MET A 1 -26.48 -12.47 -16.28
CA MET A 1 -25.19 -11.75 -16.37
C MET A 1 -24.16 -12.77 -16.81
N THR A 2 -23.63 -12.63 -18.02
CA THR A 2 -22.62 -13.54 -18.56
C THR A 2 -21.27 -13.05 -18.05
N ALA A 3 -20.55 -13.87 -17.29
CA ALA A 3 -19.18 -13.54 -16.90
C ALA A 3 -18.32 -13.43 -18.18
N LEU A 4 -17.54 -12.36 -18.30
CA LEU A 4 -16.56 -12.23 -19.38
C LEU A 4 -15.50 -13.32 -19.20
N ALA A 5 -15.14 -13.97 -20.30
CA ALA A 5 -14.11 -15.00 -20.28
C ALA A 5 -12.75 -14.34 -20.06
N THR A 6 -12.03 -14.77 -19.02
CA THR A 6 -10.68 -14.32 -18.72
C THR A 6 -9.69 -14.79 -19.78
N GLN A 7 -8.78 -13.92 -20.18
CA GLN A 7 -7.68 -14.15 -21.12
C GLN A 7 -6.37 -13.68 -20.49
N THR A 8 -5.27 -14.33 -20.81
CA THR A 8 -3.94 -13.89 -20.36
C THR A 8 -3.45 -12.75 -21.24
N TYR A 9 -2.97 -11.68 -20.62
CA TYR A 9 -2.32 -10.54 -21.26
C TYR A 9 -0.90 -10.38 -20.73
N THR A 10 0.06 -10.04 -21.59
CA THR A 10 1.37 -9.56 -21.17
C THR A 10 1.36 -8.03 -21.11
N VAL A 11 1.60 -7.46 -19.94
CA VAL A 11 1.72 -6.01 -19.73
C VAL A 11 3.19 -5.65 -19.64
N LEU A 12 3.61 -4.62 -20.39
CA LEU A 12 4.99 -4.16 -20.48
C LEU A 12 5.07 -2.70 -20.05
N GLY A 13 6.08 -2.36 -19.26
CA GLY A 13 6.29 -0.98 -18.82
C GLY A 13 7.65 -0.73 -18.19
N LEU A 14 7.78 0.47 -17.63
CA LEU A 14 8.90 0.90 -16.81
C LEU A 14 8.38 1.21 -15.41
N ALA A 15 8.85 0.48 -14.41
CA ALA A 15 8.63 0.82 -13.02
C ALA A 15 9.70 1.85 -12.60
N SER A 16 9.30 2.94 -11.96
CA SER A 16 10.26 3.91 -11.44
C SER A 16 10.98 3.35 -10.22
N ASP A 17 12.32 3.31 -10.26
CA ASP A 17 13.16 2.89 -9.14
C ASP A 17 13.36 4.00 -8.10
N VAL A 18 12.88 5.22 -8.37
CA VAL A 18 13.03 6.37 -7.48
C VAL A 18 11.95 6.35 -6.41
N ASP A 19 10.72 6.05 -6.81
CA ASP A 19 9.55 6.15 -5.95
C ASP A 19 8.81 4.81 -5.78
N ASP A 20 9.17 3.73 -6.51
CA ASP A 20 8.53 2.39 -6.50
C ASP A 20 6.99 2.38 -6.64
N THR A 21 6.39 3.52 -7.03
CA THR A 21 4.93 3.73 -7.12
C THR A 21 4.43 3.93 -8.54
N ASP A 22 5.31 4.24 -9.49
CA ASP A 22 4.92 4.63 -10.85
C ASP A 22 5.28 3.54 -11.87
N LEU A 23 4.25 3.00 -12.54
CA LEU A 23 4.40 2.11 -13.70
C LEU A 23 4.03 2.85 -14.98
N PHE A 24 4.98 3.04 -15.88
CA PHE A 24 4.70 3.59 -17.21
C PHE A 24 4.44 2.44 -18.18
N ILE A 25 3.16 2.07 -18.35
CA ILE A 25 2.76 1.01 -19.27
C ILE A 25 2.99 1.48 -20.72
N ALA A 26 3.84 0.74 -21.42
CA ALA A 26 4.13 0.95 -22.84
C ALA A 26 3.21 0.13 -23.74
N ALA A 27 2.81 -1.08 -23.30
CA ALA A 27 1.94 -1.96 -24.07
C ALA A 27 1.20 -2.99 -23.21
N VAL A 28 0.05 -3.44 -23.72
CA VAL A 28 -0.68 -4.61 -23.25
C VAL A 28 -0.93 -5.53 -24.45
N LEU A 29 -0.45 -6.76 -24.39
CA LEU A 29 -0.46 -7.71 -25.50
C LEU A 29 -1.30 -8.92 -25.12
N LEU A 30 -2.08 -9.46 -26.06
CA LEU A 30 -2.84 -10.68 -25.83
C LEU A 30 -1.93 -11.90 -25.87
N GLY A 31 -2.03 -12.76 -24.85
CA GLY A 31 -1.28 -14.01 -24.70
C GLY A 31 -0.06 -13.88 -23.78
N PRO A 32 0.46 -15.03 -23.29
CA PRO A 32 1.67 -15.10 -22.49
C PRO A 32 2.90 -15.01 -23.40
N VAL A 33 3.37 -13.79 -23.63
CA VAL A 33 4.48 -13.51 -24.54
C VAL A 33 5.67 -12.86 -23.83
N THR A 34 5.71 -12.89 -22.49
CA THR A 34 6.80 -12.28 -21.73
C THR A 34 8.16 -12.87 -22.08
N ASP A 35 8.23 -14.17 -22.38
CA ASP A 35 9.44 -14.88 -22.78
C ASP A 35 9.91 -14.58 -24.20
N GLN A 36 9.04 -13.99 -25.03
CA GLN A 36 9.29 -13.65 -26.42
C GLN A 36 9.67 -12.18 -26.62
N ILE A 37 9.66 -11.39 -25.54
CA ILE A 37 9.84 -9.94 -25.58
C ILE A 37 11.04 -9.57 -24.74
N GLU A 38 12.00 -8.90 -25.36
CA GLU A 38 13.14 -8.31 -24.67
C GLU A 38 12.92 -6.79 -24.62
N PRO A 39 12.63 -6.20 -23.43
CA PRO A 39 12.51 -4.77 -23.32
C PRO A 39 13.88 -4.12 -23.56
N LEU A 40 13.97 -3.30 -24.60
CA LEU A 40 15.21 -2.63 -25.00
C LEU A 40 15.74 -1.73 -23.88
N SER A 41 17.06 -1.55 -23.85
CA SER A 41 17.66 -0.60 -22.92
C SER A 41 17.21 0.82 -23.23
N THR A 42 16.74 1.52 -22.20
CA THR A 42 16.51 2.97 -22.24
C THR A 42 17.79 3.68 -21.80
N SER A 43 17.91 4.95 -22.15
CA SER A 43 18.91 5.87 -21.58
C SER A 43 18.48 6.45 -20.23
N GLU A 44 17.26 6.14 -19.80
CA GLU A 44 16.71 6.61 -18.53
C GLU A 44 17.35 5.79 -17.40
N GLU A 45 17.99 6.50 -16.48
CA GLU A 45 18.49 5.93 -15.23
C GLU A 45 17.31 5.87 -14.23
N HIS A 46 17.31 4.91 -13.30
CA HIS A 46 16.27 4.73 -12.27
C HIS A 46 14.91 4.20 -12.77
N PHE A 47 14.92 3.29 -13.75
CA PHE A 47 13.74 2.52 -14.11
C PHE A 47 14.04 1.03 -14.25
N THR A 48 13.25 0.21 -13.57
CA THR A 48 13.22 -1.24 -13.75
C THR A 48 12.26 -1.58 -14.88
N ARG A 49 12.76 -2.38 -15.84
CA ARG A 49 11.92 -2.92 -16.91
C ARG A 49 10.94 -3.91 -16.32
N TRP A 50 9.68 -3.73 -16.66
CA TRP A 50 8.59 -4.49 -16.08
C TRP A 50 7.83 -5.22 -17.19
N ALA A 51 7.63 -6.52 -17.01
CA ALA A 51 6.91 -7.38 -17.94
C ALA A 51 6.24 -8.50 -17.15
N GLU A 52 4.91 -8.55 -17.15
CA GLU A 52 4.17 -9.55 -16.39
C GLU A 52 2.94 -10.07 -17.15
N GLU A 53 2.60 -11.33 -16.89
CA GLU A 53 1.41 -11.99 -17.43
C GLU A 53 0.25 -11.89 -16.43
N ILE A 54 -0.87 -11.36 -16.91
CA ILE A 54 -2.04 -11.05 -16.11
C ILE A 54 -3.28 -11.61 -16.79
N ASP A 55 -3.99 -12.46 -16.06
CA ASP A 55 -5.30 -12.96 -16.46
C ASP A 55 -6.37 -11.88 -16.19
N ALA A 56 -7.00 -11.39 -17.25
CA ALA A 56 -8.01 -10.34 -17.21
C ALA A 56 -9.11 -10.54 -18.28
N PRO A 57 -10.31 -9.96 -18.13
CA PRO A 57 -11.35 -10.04 -19.16
C PRO A 57 -11.05 -9.21 -20.42
N ASP A 58 -10.21 -8.18 -20.29
CA ASP A 58 -9.85 -7.22 -21.34
C ASP A 58 -8.49 -6.56 -21.03
N PRO A 59 -7.82 -5.93 -22.01
CA PRO A 59 -6.50 -5.33 -21.79
C PRO A 59 -6.49 -4.15 -20.81
N ASP A 60 -7.59 -3.40 -20.70
CA ASP A 60 -7.68 -2.26 -19.77
C ASP A 60 -7.68 -2.76 -18.32
N THR A 61 -8.39 -3.86 -18.05
CA THR A 61 -8.37 -4.53 -16.75
C THR A 61 -6.99 -5.14 -16.46
N ALA A 62 -6.31 -5.71 -17.45
CA ALA A 62 -4.93 -6.18 -17.28
C ALA A 62 -3.97 -5.03 -16.90
N ALA A 63 -4.10 -3.87 -17.55
CA ALA A 63 -3.31 -2.68 -17.20
C ALA A 63 -3.60 -2.20 -15.77
N ALA A 64 -4.86 -2.14 -15.34
CA ALA A 64 -5.22 -1.76 -13.98
C ALA A 64 -4.61 -2.71 -12.93
N LEU A 65 -4.67 -4.03 -13.18
CA LEU A 65 -4.04 -5.03 -12.32
C LEU A 65 -2.51 -4.92 -12.33
N ALA A 66 -1.89 -4.55 -13.44
CA ALA A 66 -0.45 -4.30 -13.51
C ALA A 66 -0.03 -3.12 -12.62
N TYR A 67 -0.80 -2.03 -12.64
CA TYR A 67 -0.61 -0.90 -11.71
C TYR A 67 -0.73 -1.33 -10.25
N GLU A 68 -1.71 -2.17 -9.93
CA GLU A 68 -1.88 -2.69 -8.56
C GLU A 68 -0.71 -3.58 -8.13
N ARG A 69 -0.23 -4.46 -9.02
CA ARG A 69 0.89 -5.39 -8.78
C ARG A 69 2.24 -4.71 -8.68
N CYS A 70 2.45 -3.63 -9.43
CA CYS A 70 3.70 -2.86 -9.41
C CYS A 70 3.89 -2.07 -8.10
N GLY A 71 2.86 -2.00 -7.24
CA GLY A 71 2.97 -1.45 -5.89
C GLY A 71 2.15 -0.18 -5.73
N ILE A 72 0.90 -0.37 -5.28
CA ILE A 72 0.04 0.61 -4.59
C ILE A 72 0.33 2.08 -4.93
N THR A 73 -0.29 2.58 -5.99
CA THR A 73 -0.40 4.02 -6.22
C THR A 73 -1.31 4.62 -5.13
N VAL A 74 -0.73 5.02 -4.00
CA VAL A 74 -1.43 5.91 -3.09
C VAL A 74 -1.46 7.30 -3.73
N PRO A 75 -2.64 7.88 -3.99
CA PRO A 75 -2.73 9.19 -4.62
C PRO A 75 -2.14 10.24 -3.70
N ARG A 76 -1.30 11.17 -4.19
CA ARG A 76 -0.58 12.17 -3.37
C ARG A 76 -1.44 12.89 -2.32
N PRO A 77 -0.84 13.37 -1.20
CA PRO A 77 -1.52 14.20 -0.22
C PRO A 77 -2.14 15.45 -0.84
N ARG A 78 -3.34 15.81 -0.42
CA ARG A 78 -4.02 17.03 -0.86
C ARG A 78 -3.41 18.25 -0.16
N PRO A 79 -3.45 19.45 -0.76
CA PRO A 79 -3.00 20.66 -0.09
C PRO A 79 -3.71 20.87 1.25
N GLY A 80 -2.94 20.96 2.34
CA GLY A 80 -3.46 21.17 3.70
C GLY A 80 -3.94 19.90 4.42
N GLU A 81 -3.82 18.73 3.82
CA GLU A 81 -4.12 17.44 4.45
C GLU A 81 -3.03 17.08 5.49
N THR A 82 -3.44 16.59 6.66
CA THR A 82 -2.49 16.02 7.63
C THR A 82 -2.04 14.62 7.20
N ALA A 83 -0.94 14.13 7.76
CA ALA A 83 -0.51 12.76 7.48
C ALA A 83 -1.55 11.72 7.92
N GLY A 84 -2.22 11.94 9.06
CA GLY A 84 -3.30 11.08 9.55
C GLY A 84 -4.51 11.07 8.62
N ASP A 85 -4.97 12.24 8.17
CA ASP A 85 -6.06 12.37 7.19
C ASP A 85 -5.71 11.62 5.89
N TYR A 86 -4.46 11.75 5.46
CA TYR A 86 -3.94 11.09 4.28
C TYR A 86 -3.99 9.56 4.40
N MET A 87 -3.45 9.01 5.50
CA MET A 87 -3.45 7.56 5.74
C MET A 87 -4.87 7.01 5.88
N GLN A 88 -5.76 7.69 6.61
CA GLN A 88 -7.17 7.29 6.70
C GLN A 88 -7.88 7.24 5.35
N ARG A 89 -7.61 8.23 4.49
CA ARG A 89 -8.16 8.24 3.12
C ARG A 89 -7.63 7.07 2.30
N VAL A 90 -6.32 6.80 2.36
CA VAL A 90 -5.70 5.67 1.66
C VAL A 90 -6.26 4.32 2.11
N LEU A 91 -6.43 4.12 3.42
CA LEU A 91 -7.04 2.90 3.98
C LEU A 91 -8.47 2.73 3.48
N LYS A 92 -9.27 3.80 3.54
CA LYS A 92 -10.64 3.81 3.05
C LYS A 92 -10.74 3.52 1.56
N ASP A 93 -9.91 4.16 0.75
CA ASP A 93 -9.86 3.97 -0.71
C ASP A 93 -9.41 2.53 -1.06
N SER A 94 -8.63 1.89 -0.17
CA SER A 94 -8.25 0.47 -0.24
C SER A 94 -9.30 -0.51 0.31
N GLY A 95 -10.45 -0.03 0.76
CA GLY A 95 -11.49 -0.88 1.35
C GLY A 95 -11.16 -1.43 2.75
N ILE A 96 -10.16 -0.88 3.42
CA ILE A 96 -9.78 -1.25 4.79
C ILE A 96 -10.52 -0.33 5.77
N ALA A 97 -11.34 -0.92 6.64
CA ALA A 97 -12.03 -0.17 7.67
C ALA A 97 -11.05 0.27 8.77
N SER A 98 -11.05 1.55 9.09
CA SER A 98 -10.20 2.14 10.12
C SER A 98 -10.94 3.23 10.89
N TYR A 99 -10.42 3.58 12.06
CA TYR A 99 -10.87 4.74 12.83
C TYR A 99 -9.68 5.38 13.57
N GLU A 100 -9.84 6.63 14.00
CA GLU A 100 -8.86 7.29 14.86
C GLU A 100 -9.19 7.01 16.33
N ASP A 101 -8.17 6.71 17.12
CA ASP A 101 -8.24 6.64 18.57
C ASP A 101 -7.04 7.39 19.17
N GLY A 102 -7.06 7.58 20.48
CA GLY A 102 -5.98 8.27 21.15
C GLY A 102 -6.23 8.62 22.61
N HIS A 103 -5.20 9.21 23.20
CA HIS A 103 -5.25 9.87 24.48
C HIS A 103 -5.09 11.37 24.28
N ALA A 104 -6.20 12.04 23.96
CA ALA A 104 -6.21 13.47 23.65
C ALA A 104 -5.57 14.34 24.76
N SER A 105 -5.70 13.95 26.03
CA SER A 105 -5.07 14.66 27.16
C SER A 105 -3.54 14.56 27.17
N ALA A 106 -2.98 13.54 26.52
CA ALA A 106 -1.54 13.34 26.35
C ALA A 106 -1.04 13.79 24.97
N GLY A 107 -1.96 14.18 24.07
CA GLY A 107 -1.63 14.50 22.68
C GLY A 107 -1.22 13.29 21.84
N CYS A 108 -1.55 12.08 22.30
CA CYS A 108 -1.24 10.83 21.59
C CYS A 108 -2.43 10.42 20.73
N PHE A 109 -2.21 10.16 19.44
CA PHE A 109 -3.21 9.75 18.48
C PHE A 109 -2.65 8.63 17.60
N TRP A 110 -3.52 7.70 17.19
CA TRP A 110 -3.18 6.61 16.28
C TRP A 110 -4.42 6.20 15.48
N ILE A 111 -4.18 5.62 14.30
CA ILE A 111 -5.24 5.01 13.49
C ILE A 111 -5.29 3.54 13.84
N VAL A 112 -6.49 3.02 14.08
CA VAL A 112 -6.75 1.62 14.38
C VAL A 112 -7.40 0.94 13.18
N VAL A 113 -6.87 -0.22 12.82
CA VAL A 113 -7.49 -1.19 11.91
C VAL A 113 -7.79 -2.47 12.70
N VAL A 114 -9.06 -2.88 12.76
CA VAL A 114 -9.45 -4.10 13.47
C VAL A 114 -9.12 -5.32 12.59
N THR A 115 -8.42 -6.29 13.16
CA THR A 115 -8.07 -7.51 12.42
C THR A 115 -9.19 -8.55 12.46
N PRO A 116 -9.26 -9.49 11.50
CA PRO A 116 -10.24 -10.57 11.53
C PRO A 116 -10.19 -11.45 12.79
N GLY A 117 -9.01 -11.56 13.41
CA GLY A 117 -8.78 -12.29 14.66
C GLY A 117 -9.32 -11.59 15.91
N GLY A 118 -9.80 -10.35 15.79
CA GLY A 118 -10.24 -9.53 16.91
C GLY A 118 -9.14 -8.73 17.59
N GLY A 119 -7.91 -8.75 17.03
CA GLY A 119 -6.83 -7.85 17.41
C GLY A 119 -6.92 -6.51 16.67
N GLU A 120 -5.86 -5.72 16.78
CA GLU A 120 -5.79 -4.36 16.24
C GLU A 120 -4.42 -4.11 15.60
N ILE A 121 -4.40 -3.34 14.52
CA ILE A 121 -3.19 -2.75 13.97
C ILE A 121 -3.24 -1.26 14.27
N TRP A 122 -2.21 -0.73 14.93
CA TRP A 122 -2.10 0.69 15.24
C TRP A 122 -1.08 1.33 14.32
N ILE A 123 -1.40 2.54 13.85
CA ILE A 123 -0.58 3.33 12.95
C ILE A 123 -0.41 4.74 13.53
N ASN A 124 0.81 5.19 13.70
CA ASN A 124 1.17 6.54 14.16
C ASN A 124 2.48 6.99 13.51
N GLY A 125 2.81 8.29 13.60
CA GLY A 125 4.10 8.79 13.09
C GLY A 125 5.29 8.15 13.82
N LEU A 126 6.47 8.25 13.20
CA LEU A 126 7.75 7.80 13.75
C LEU A 126 8.57 9.00 14.28
N ASP A 127 9.58 8.75 15.13
CA ASP A 127 10.53 9.73 15.66
C ASP A 127 9.87 10.99 16.26
N GLU A 128 10.13 12.18 15.69
CA GLU A 128 9.61 13.45 16.17
C GLU A 128 8.08 13.55 16.06
N GLN A 129 7.48 12.65 15.28
CA GLN A 129 6.04 12.53 15.10
C GLN A 129 5.45 11.30 15.83
N GLU A 130 6.21 10.67 16.72
CA GLU A 130 5.71 9.53 17.50
C GLU A 130 4.42 9.90 18.23
N ASN A 131 3.40 9.04 18.08
CA ASN A 131 2.06 9.26 18.63
C ASN A 131 1.32 10.49 18.08
N LEU A 132 1.74 11.03 16.94
CA LEU A 132 1.05 12.12 16.26
C LEU A 132 0.46 11.64 14.93
N LEU A 133 -0.69 12.21 14.56
CA LEU A 133 -1.35 12.04 13.26
C LEU A 133 -1.57 13.38 12.55
N HIS A 134 -1.83 14.41 13.34
CA HIS A 134 -2.33 15.72 12.86
C HIS A 134 -1.19 16.66 12.42
N TYR A 135 -0.05 16.12 12.02
CA TYR A 135 1.08 16.91 11.53
C TYR A 135 0.97 17.14 10.01
N PRO A 136 1.52 18.25 9.48
CA PRO A 136 1.52 18.52 8.04
C PRO A 136 2.25 17.44 7.25
N ALA A 137 1.76 17.08 6.06
CA ALA A 137 2.42 16.11 5.19
C ALA A 137 3.93 16.36 4.96
N ALA A 138 4.34 17.62 4.86
CA ALA A 138 5.75 18.00 4.66
C ALA A 138 6.65 17.78 5.90
N ALA A 139 6.07 17.51 7.07
CA ALA A 139 6.78 17.19 8.31
C ALA A 139 6.88 15.68 8.55
N HIS A 140 6.46 14.86 7.57
CA HIS A 140 6.51 13.41 7.69
C HIS A 140 7.96 12.91 7.74
N CYS A 141 8.19 11.94 8.61
CA CYS A 141 9.48 11.28 8.82
C CYS A 141 9.34 9.77 9.00
N GLY A 142 8.19 9.21 8.63
CA GLY A 142 7.91 7.78 8.72
C GLY A 142 6.63 7.45 9.47
N TRP A 143 6.08 6.28 9.14
CA TRP A 143 5.02 5.58 9.84
C TRP A 143 5.57 4.45 10.68
N LEU A 144 5.06 4.34 11.90
CA LEU A 144 5.15 3.13 12.70
C LEU A 144 3.82 2.38 12.60
N VAL A 145 3.89 1.09 12.25
CA VAL A 145 2.72 0.20 12.18
C VAL A 145 2.99 -1.01 13.05
N CYS A 146 2.12 -1.23 14.05
CA CYS A 146 2.25 -2.32 15.01
C CYS A 146 0.99 -3.18 15.03
N SER A 147 1.13 -4.50 15.04
CA SER A 147 0.05 -5.47 15.25
C SER A 147 -0.03 -5.85 16.72
N TYR A 148 -1.23 -5.73 17.30
CA TYR A 148 -1.61 -6.11 18.64
C TYR A 148 -2.61 -7.26 18.55
N PRO A 149 -2.24 -8.49 18.92
CA PRO A 149 -3.12 -9.64 18.76
C PRO A 149 -4.32 -9.61 19.71
N GLU A 150 -4.21 -8.89 20.83
CA GLU A 150 -5.27 -8.71 21.82
C GLU A 150 -5.66 -7.23 21.92
N PRO A 151 -6.94 -6.88 21.72
CA PRO A 151 -7.37 -5.50 21.70
C PRO A 151 -7.21 -4.86 23.08
N GLY A 152 -6.59 -3.68 23.12
CA GLY A 152 -6.32 -2.93 24.35
C GLY A 152 -5.14 -3.43 25.19
N ASP A 153 -4.48 -4.55 24.83
CA ASP A 153 -3.20 -4.93 25.43
C ASP A 153 -2.05 -4.28 24.67
N THR A 154 -1.52 -3.18 25.20
CA THR A 154 -0.40 -2.46 24.59
C THR A 154 0.97 -3.09 24.89
N SER A 155 1.03 -4.18 25.67
CA SER A 155 2.28 -4.78 26.14
C SER A 155 2.85 -5.84 25.20
N ILE A 156 2.03 -6.40 24.32
CA ILE A 156 2.43 -7.43 23.35
C ILE A 156 2.11 -6.93 21.95
N PHE A 157 3.15 -6.63 21.18
CA PHE A 157 2.99 -6.20 19.79
C PHE A 157 4.12 -6.71 18.90
N SER A 158 3.85 -6.74 17.61
CA SER A 158 4.85 -6.94 16.55
C SER A 158 4.88 -5.72 15.64
N VAL A 159 6.08 -5.24 15.31
CA VAL A 159 6.24 -4.16 14.34
C VAL A 159 6.06 -4.76 12.94
N LEU A 160 5.07 -4.25 12.20
CA LEU A 160 4.80 -4.65 10.81
C LEU A 160 5.57 -3.77 9.83
N HIS A 161 5.65 -2.48 10.13
CA HIS A 161 6.35 -1.48 9.33
C HIS A 161 6.97 -0.43 10.27
N GLU A 162 8.22 -0.08 9.99
CA GLU A 162 8.96 0.99 10.64
C GLU A 162 9.59 1.83 9.53
N GLY A 163 8.82 2.78 9.04
CA GLY A 163 9.19 3.64 7.92
C GLY A 163 10.19 4.70 8.34
N GLY A 164 11.23 4.91 7.54
CA GLY A 164 12.21 6.00 7.73
C GLY A 164 12.21 7.03 6.61
N SER A 165 11.18 7.02 5.76
CA SER A 165 11.08 7.90 4.59
C SER A 165 10.39 9.20 4.95
N THR A 166 10.86 10.30 4.35
CA THR A 166 10.18 11.61 4.42
C THR A 166 9.16 11.81 3.30
N ASP A 167 9.13 10.89 2.31
CA ASP A 167 8.07 10.86 1.32
C ASP A 167 6.84 10.17 1.91
N LEU A 168 5.87 10.99 2.33
CA LEU A 168 4.62 10.50 2.90
C LEU A 168 3.87 9.55 1.97
N ALA A 169 3.88 9.77 0.65
CA ALA A 169 3.15 8.90 -0.27
C ALA A 169 3.84 7.53 -0.34
N ALA A 170 5.15 7.49 -0.61
CA ALA A 170 5.89 6.24 -0.68
C ALA A 170 5.80 5.45 0.63
N ASP A 171 6.02 6.11 1.77
CA ASP A 171 5.97 5.43 3.08
C ASP A 171 4.58 4.91 3.42
N THR A 172 3.52 5.65 3.06
CA THR A 172 2.14 5.20 3.23
C THR A 172 1.83 3.99 2.35
N ALA A 173 2.39 3.92 1.14
CA ALA A 173 2.23 2.76 0.27
C ALA A 173 2.86 1.50 0.91
N ASP A 174 4.06 1.62 1.46
CA ASP A 174 4.76 0.51 2.11
C ASP A 174 4.08 0.07 3.41
N ALA A 175 3.65 1.04 4.23
CA ALA A 175 2.82 0.78 5.41
C ALA A 175 1.54 0.02 5.02
N LEU A 176 0.87 0.42 3.94
CA LEU A 176 -0.34 -0.24 3.44
C LEU A 176 -0.06 -1.67 2.96
N LYS A 177 1.08 -1.93 2.30
CA LYS A 177 1.51 -3.30 1.92
C LYS A 177 1.64 -4.19 3.17
N ALA A 178 2.29 -3.68 4.23
CA ALA A 178 2.47 -4.41 5.48
C ALA A 178 1.13 -4.71 6.18
N ILE A 179 0.22 -3.74 6.24
CA ILE A 179 -1.13 -3.91 6.80
C ILE A 179 -1.91 -5.00 6.06
N ARG A 180 -1.89 -4.98 4.72
CA ARG A 180 -2.59 -6.00 3.91
C ARG A 180 -2.04 -7.40 4.17
N ALA A 181 -0.72 -7.55 4.20
CA ALA A 181 -0.08 -8.83 4.47
C ALA A 181 -0.50 -9.42 5.83
N GLU A 182 -0.58 -8.58 6.87
CA GLU A 182 -1.05 -9.01 8.19
C GLU A 182 -2.53 -9.41 8.18
N LEU A 183 -3.39 -8.62 7.54
CA LEU A 183 -4.83 -8.93 7.46
C LEU A 183 -5.07 -10.27 6.74
N GLU A 184 -4.32 -10.54 5.67
CA GLU A 184 -4.35 -11.82 4.94
C GLU A 184 -3.85 -12.98 5.80
N ALA A 185 -2.72 -12.81 6.49
CA ALA A 185 -2.16 -13.82 7.38
C ALA A 185 -3.13 -14.20 8.51
N GLN A 186 -3.81 -13.22 9.11
CA GLN A 186 -4.81 -13.47 10.15
C GLN A 186 -6.09 -14.11 9.61
N ALA A 187 -6.51 -13.78 8.38
CA ALA A 187 -7.64 -14.45 7.75
C ALA A 187 -7.37 -15.94 7.53
N ALA A 188 -6.13 -16.32 7.19
CA ALA A 188 -5.75 -17.71 6.91
C ALA A 188 -5.67 -18.62 8.15
N THR A 189 -5.47 -18.05 9.35
CA THR A 189 -5.27 -18.80 10.59
C THR A 189 -6.55 -19.10 11.36
N ARG A 190 -7.71 -18.60 10.90
CA ARG A 190 -8.98 -18.77 11.58
C ARG A 190 -9.56 -20.18 11.29
N PRO A 191 -9.74 -21.05 12.31
CA PRO A 191 -10.44 -22.31 12.10
C PRO A 191 -11.88 -22.02 11.70
N THR A 192 -12.35 -22.70 10.65
CA THR A 192 -13.72 -22.61 10.12
C THR A 192 -14.73 -23.28 11.04
#